data_AF-A0A1H3SFH9-F1
#
_entry.id   AF-A0A1H3SFH9-F1
#
_cell.length_a   1.000
_cell.length_b   1.000
_cell.length_c   1.000
_cell.angle_alpha   90.00
_cell.angle_beta   90.00
_cell.angle_gamma   90.00
#
_symmetry.space_group_name_H-M   'P 1'
#
loop_
_entity.id
_entity.type
_entity.pdbx_description
1 polymer ?
#
loop_
_entity_poly.entity_id
_entity_poly.type
_entity_poly.pdbx_seq_one_letter_code
_entity_poly.pdbx_strand_id
1 'polypeptide(L)'
;MLLAGLAVFAGAIALLFLTGNTGIRYSADHDDTIPLWHRWIPALVGIVLVRLVSPDLRREPVVLPAGKAVRVEASVLTAAAVLFAVLLWSAGGGEPAHTALKLLLLLGVPAVTFWLLRRKGAARTSALQGPGSWRHWGPLIPVVTWFALSYAGPLALPRSDLAFTVDPVTLIVTMVVVFLINSLLEEIFYRRWLQTRWEFLLGRWPAIVLASLLWAVWHVAIQGNGELGVDLASVVVNQGVLGLFLGYLWSKYRLMWPLLVVHGATNAAPILLGLL
;
A
#
# COMPACT_ATOMS: atom_id res chain seq x y z
N MET A 1 -13.05 -15.59 -0.61
CA MET A 1 -12.06 -14.50 -0.76
C MET A 1 -11.57 -13.95 0.57
N LEU A 2 -12.42 -13.38 1.43
CA LEU A 2 -11.96 -12.87 2.74
C LEU A 2 -11.29 -13.95 3.61
N LEU A 3 -11.95 -15.10 3.82
CA LEU A 3 -11.40 -16.20 4.60
C LEU A 3 -10.08 -16.72 4.03
N ALA A 4 -9.97 -16.84 2.71
CA ALA A 4 -8.75 -17.25 2.03
C ALA A 4 -7.61 -16.25 2.27
N GLY A 5 -7.88 -14.94 2.16
CA GLY A 5 -6.86 -13.94 2.42
C GLY A 5 -6.46 -13.86 3.90
N LEU A 6 -7.39 -14.03 4.84
CA LEU A 6 -7.06 -14.17 6.27
C LEU A 6 -6.20 -15.42 6.53
N ALA A 7 -6.49 -16.53 5.85
CA ALA A 7 -5.66 -17.74 5.91
C ALA A 7 -4.25 -17.50 5.33
N VAL A 8 -4.09 -16.66 4.30
CA VAL A 8 -2.77 -16.26 3.79
C VAL A 8 -1.98 -15.48 4.86
N PHE A 9 -2.60 -14.51 5.54
CA PHE A 9 -1.93 -13.80 6.64
C PHE A 9 -1.56 -14.74 7.79
N ALA A 10 -2.50 -15.57 8.24
CA ALA A 10 -2.25 -16.52 9.33
C ALA A 10 -1.18 -17.56 8.96
N GLY A 11 -1.23 -18.08 7.73
CA GLY A 11 -0.25 -19.02 7.19
C GLY A 11 1.14 -18.41 7.04
N ALA A 12 1.23 -17.15 6.59
CA ALA A 12 2.49 -16.42 6.51
C ALA A 12 3.14 -16.27 7.90
N ILE A 13 2.36 -15.84 8.91
CA ILE A 13 2.85 -15.76 10.30
C ILE A 13 3.33 -17.13 10.77
N ALA A 14 2.49 -18.16 10.63
CA ALA A 14 2.83 -19.51 11.06
C ALA A 14 4.12 -20.01 10.39
N LEU A 15 4.27 -19.80 9.08
CA LEU A 15 5.46 -20.19 8.34
C LEU A 15 6.72 -19.49 8.88
N LEU A 16 6.68 -18.17 9.13
CA LEU A 16 7.82 -17.43 9.68
C LEU A 16 8.21 -17.94 11.07
N PHE A 17 7.24 -18.25 11.93
CA PHE A 17 7.52 -18.85 13.24
C PHE A 17 8.10 -20.27 13.12
N LEU A 18 7.54 -21.11 12.26
CA LEU A 18 7.99 -22.50 12.08
C LEU A 18 9.40 -22.60 11.48
N THR A 19 9.78 -21.64 10.65
CA THR A 19 11.10 -21.58 10.00
C THR A 19 12.14 -20.77 10.80
N GLY A 20 11.74 -20.14 11.91
CA GLY A 20 12.62 -19.28 12.70
C GLY A 20 12.88 -17.89 12.08
N ASN A 21 12.27 -17.57 10.95
CA ASN A 21 12.42 -16.30 10.23
C ASN A 21 11.50 -15.20 10.79
N THR A 22 11.55 -14.94 12.10
CA THR A 22 10.66 -13.95 12.74
C THR A 22 11.13 -12.50 12.60
N GLY A 23 12.37 -12.29 12.12
CA GLY A 23 12.88 -10.98 11.74
C GLY A 23 12.43 -10.63 10.32
N ILE A 24 11.66 -9.55 10.17
CA ILE A 24 11.21 -9.05 8.86
C ILE A 24 12.13 -7.92 8.39
N ARG A 25 12.64 -8.04 7.17
CA ARG A 25 13.37 -6.96 6.50
C ARG A 25 12.42 -5.80 6.26
N TYR A 26 12.80 -4.60 6.69
CA TYR A 26 11.90 -3.44 6.72
C TYR A 26 12.24 -2.35 5.70
N SER A 27 13.40 -2.43 5.06
CA SER A 27 13.84 -1.55 3.97
C SER A 27 14.48 -2.38 2.85
N ALA A 28 14.44 -1.87 1.62
CA ALA A 28 15.23 -2.41 0.52
C ALA A 28 16.70 -1.98 0.59
N ASP A 29 17.01 -0.91 1.33
CA ASP A 29 18.33 -0.27 1.32
C ASP A 29 19.41 -1.04 2.13
N HIS A 30 19.00 -1.95 3.02
CA HIS A 30 19.89 -2.77 3.84
C HIS A 30 19.22 -4.10 4.21
N ASP A 31 19.99 -5.04 4.76
CA ASP A 31 19.51 -6.38 5.13
C ASP A 31 19.02 -6.49 6.58
N ASP A 32 19.08 -5.40 7.37
CA ASP A 32 18.61 -5.41 8.75
C ASP A 32 17.13 -5.80 8.88
N THR A 33 16.83 -6.47 9.98
CA THR A 33 15.50 -6.97 10.30
C THR A 33 14.97 -6.40 11.60
N ILE A 34 13.65 -6.31 11.69
CA ILE A 34 12.93 -5.97 12.91
C ILE A 34 11.94 -7.06 13.25
N PRO A 35 11.56 -7.22 14.52
CA PRO A 35 10.48 -8.11 14.86
C PRO A 35 9.13 -7.67 14.28
N LEU A 36 8.30 -8.63 13.86
CA LEU A 36 7.03 -8.37 13.17
C LEU A 36 6.08 -7.40 13.89
N TRP A 37 6.08 -7.39 15.22
CA TRP A 37 5.18 -6.55 16.01
C TRP A 37 5.42 -5.04 15.84
N HIS A 38 6.63 -4.63 15.41
CA HIS A 38 6.94 -3.24 15.09
C HIS A 38 6.10 -2.69 13.94
N ARG A 39 5.66 -3.55 13.01
CA ARG A 39 4.76 -3.17 11.90
C ARG A 39 3.29 -3.44 12.25
N TRP A 40 3.02 -4.53 12.96
CA TRP A 40 1.66 -4.96 13.26
C TRP A 40 0.95 -4.08 14.29
N ILE A 41 1.60 -3.74 15.40
CA ILE A 41 0.95 -2.97 16.46
C ILE A 41 0.50 -1.59 15.95
N PRO A 42 1.35 -0.78 15.29
CA PRO A 42 0.92 0.52 14.76
C PRO A 42 -0.23 0.39 13.73
N ALA A 43 -0.17 -0.60 12.84
CA ALA A 43 -1.18 -0.81 11.82
C ALA A 43 -2.53 -1.25 12.43
N LEU A 44 -2.52 -2.19 13.38
CA LEU A 44 -3.73 -2.67 14.06
C LEU A 44 -4.38 -1.56 14.91
N VAL A 45 -3.57 -0.80 15.66
CA VAL A 45 -4.05 0.37 16.43
C VAL A 45 -4.66 1.40 15.46
N GLY A 46 -3.97 1.68 14.34
CA GLY A 46 -4.50 2.54 13.28
C GLY A 46 -5.84 2.06 12.74
N ILE A 47 -5.99 0.77 12.43
CA ILE A 47 -7.25 0.17 11.95
C ILE A 47 -8.38 0.33 12.99
N VAL A 48 -8.10 0.07 14.27
CA VAL A 48 -9.06 0.25 15.36
C VAL A 48 -9.48 1.72 15.46
N LEU A 49 -8.53 2.65 15.45
CA LEU A 49 -8.82 4.09 15.51
C LEU A 49 -9.60 4.57 14.29
N VAL A 50 -9.28 4.08 13.08
CA VAL A 50 -10.09 4.34 11.89
C VAL A 50 -11.53 3.91 12.16
N ARG A 51 -11.80 2.77 12.80
CA ARG A 51 -13.18 2.35 13.13
C ARG A 51 -13.84 3.30 14.12
N LEU A 52 -13.14 3.70 15.19
CA LEU A 52 -13.68 4.45 16.33
C LEU A 52 -13.88 5.95 16.08
N VAL A 53 -12.99 6.61 15.34
CA VAL A 53 -12.97 8.09 15.22
C VAL A 53 -14.15 8.64 14.42
N SER A 54 -14.83 7.83 13.61
CA SER A 54 -15.97 8.33 12.80
C SER A 54 -17.00 7.23 12.53
N PRO A 55 -17.72 6.74 13.54
CA PRO A 55 -18.61 5.58 13.39
C PRO A 55 -19.73 5.82 12.36
N ASP A 56 -20.17 7.08 12.23
CA ASP A 56 -21.37 7.48 11.48
C ASP A 56 -21.13 7.92 10.04
N LEU A 57 -19.90 7.83 9.53
CA LEU A 57 -19.64 8.08 8.11
C LEU A 57 -20.32 7.00 7.28
N ARG A 58 -21.57 7.26 6.89
CA ARG A 58 -22.33 6.45 5.94
C ARG A 58 -21.52 6.41 4.64
N ARG A 59 -21.38 5.20 4.09
CA ARG A 59 -20.78 5.03 2.76
C ARG A 59 -21.67 5.74 1.75
N GLU A 60 -21.18 6.82 1.16
CA GLU A 60 -21.73 7.22 -0.12
C GLU A 60 -21.44 6.09 -1.12
N PRO A 61 -22.47 5.57 -1.80
CA PRO A 61 -22.27 4.53 -2.80
C PRO A 61 -21.33 5.08 -3.87
N VAL A 62 -20.23 4.36 -4.13
CA VAL A 62 -19.41 4.66 -5.30
C VAL A 62 -20.24 4.30 -6.52
N VAL A 63 -20.69 5.30 -7.26
CA VAL A 63 -21.38 5.09 -8.53
C VAL A 63 -20.31 4.78 -9.59
N LEU A 64 -20.24 3.51 -9.98
CA LEU A 64 -19.44 3.03 -11.10
C LEU A 64 -20.37 2.64 -12.28
N PRO A 65 -19.89 2.75 -13.54
CA PRO A 65 -20.67 2.36 -14.71
C PRO A 65 -21.09 0.88 -14.70
N ALA A 66 -22.00 0.51 -15.61
CA ALA A 66 -22.63 -0.81 -15.70
C ALA A 66 -21.64 -1.99 -15.51
N GLY A 67 -22.08 -3.02 -14.78
CA GLY A 67 -21.22 -4.02 -14.13
C GLY A 67 -20.22 -4.77 -15.00
N LYS A 68 -20.39 -4.85 -16.34
CA LYS A 68 -19.42 -5.49 -17.24
C LYS A 68 -18.14 -4.65 -17.38
N ALA A 69 -18.24 -3.33 -17.50
CA ALA A 69 -17.07 -2.45 -17.66
C ALA A 69 -16.21 -2.46 -16.39
N VAL A 70 -16.83 -2.40 -15.21
CA VAL A 70 -16.13 -2.43 -13.92
C VAL A 70 -15.39 -3.75 -13.70
N ARG A 71 -15.99 -4.88 -14.10
CA ARG A 71 -15.30 -6.19 -14.07
C ARG A 71 -14.06 -6.21 -14.96
N VAL A 72 -14.16 -5.68 -16.19
CA VAL A 72 -13.01 -5.59 -17.09
C VAL A 72 -11.91 -4.70 -16.50
N GLU A 73 -12.25 -3.52 -15.99
CA GLU A 73 -11.28 -2.64 -15.34
C GLU A 73 -10.62 -3.32 -14.14
N ALA A 74 -11.39 -3.95 -13.25
CA ALA A 74 -10.87 -4.66 -12.09
C ALA A 74 -9.92 -5.80 -12.49
N SER A 75 -10.31 -6.60 -13.49
CA SER A 75 -9.48 -7.70 -14.00
C SER A 75 -8.19 -7.21 -14.64
N VAL A 76 -8.24 -6.17 -15.48
CA VAL A 76 -7.04 -5.61 -16.13
C VAL A 76 -6.07 -5.03 -15.10
N LEU A 77 -6.58 -4.28 -14.12
CA LEU A 77 -5.75 -3.73 -13.04
C LEU A 77 -5.13 -4.85 -12.18
N THR A 78 -5.88 -5.91 -11.89
CA THR A 78 -5.36 -7.08 -11.17
C THR A 78 -4.26 -7.77 -11.97
N ALA A 79 -4.48 -7.99 -13.26
CA ALA A 79 -3.49 -8.58 -14.15
C ALA A 79 -2.24 -7.71 -14.24
N ALA A 80 -2.38 -6.38 -14.32
CA ALA A 80 -1.24 -5.46 -14.32
C ALA A 80 -0.44 -5.52 -13.01
N ALA A 81 -1.09 -5.63 -11.86
CA ALA A 81 -0.43 -5.78 -10.56
C ALA A 81 0.35 -7.11 -10.47
N VAL A 82 -0.26 -8.21 -10.92
CA VAL A 82 0.39 -9.54 -10.95
C VAL A 82 1.56 -9.55 -11.93
N LEU A 83 1.37 -9.02 -13.14
CA LEU A 83 2.44 -8.90 -14.14
C LEU A 83 3.58 -8.02 -13.63
N PHE A 84 3.28 -6.94 -12.91
CA PHE A 84 4.31 -6.11 -12.31
C PHE A 84 5.17 -6.90 -11.33
N ALA A 85 4.56 -7.63 -10.40
CA ALA A 85 5.28 -8.47 -9.45
C ALA A 85 6.15 -9.53 -10.15
N VAL A 86 5.58 -10.26 -11.12
CA VAL A 86 6.27 -11.34 -11.83
C VAL A 86 7.42 -10.81 -12.69
N LEU A 87 7.17 -9.76 -13.48
CA LEU A 87 8.19 -9.22 -14.39
C LEU A 87 9.31 -8.54 -13.61
N LEU A 88 9.01 -7.86 -12.52
CA LEU A 88 10.04 -7.23 -11.69
C LEU A 88 10.91 -8.26 -10.99
N TRP A 89 10.31 -9.31 -10.43
CA TRP A 89 11.07 -10.42 -9.83
C TRP A 89 11.96 -11.13 -10.86
N SER A 90 11.42 -11.44 -12.04
CA SER A 90 12.19 -12.04 -13.14
C SER A 90 13.31 -11.13 -13.67
N ALA A 91 13.17 -9.81 -13.54
CA ALA A 91 14.19 -8.83 -13.91
C ALA A 91 15.25 -8.58 -12.81
N GLY A 92 15.15 -9.26 -11.66
CA GLY A 92 16.07 -9.10 -10.54
C GLY A 92 15.80 -7.89 -9.64
N GLY A 93 14.63 -7.27 -9.73
CA GLY A 93 14.15 -6.26 -8.77
C GLY A 93 14.69 -4.83 -8.89
N GLY A 94 15.85 -4.65 -9.53
CA GLY A 94 16.55 -3.36 -9.55
C GLY A 94 16.02 -2.32 -10.54
N GLU A 95 16.61 -1.13 -10.47
CA GLU A 95 16.47 -0.10 -11.51
C GLU A 95 17.27 -0.47 -12.76
N PRO A 96 16.82 -0.09 -13.98
CA PRO A 96 15.66 0.75 -14.28
C PRO A 96 14.33 -0.02 -14.37
N ALA A 97 14.35 -1.36 -14.23
CA ALA A 97 13.17 -2.20 -14.43
C ALA A 97 12.05 -1.84 -13.45
N HIS A 98 12.39 -1.58 -12.19
CA HIS A 98 11.45 -1.15 -11.17
C HIS A 98 10.65 0.09 -11.56
N THR A 99 11.31 1.20 -11.90
CA THR A 99 10.63 2.43 -12.32
C THR A 99 9.90 2.25 -13.66
N ALA A 100 10.53 1.63 -14.65
CA ALA A 100 9.94 1.43 -15.98
C ALA A 100 8.65 0.60 -15.94
N LEU A 101 8.67 -0.53 -15.21
CA LEU A 101 7.52 -1.40 -15.07
C LEU A 101 6.40 -0.74 -14.26
N LYS A 102 6.71 0.06 -13.22
CA LYS A 102 5.70 0.85 -12.50
C LYS A 102 4.98 1.83 -13.43
N LEU A 103 5.73 2.61 -14.21
CA LEU A 103 5.15 3.58 -15.13
C LEU A 103 4.32 2.89 -16.22
N LEU A 104 4.79 1.76 -16.75
CA LEU A 104 4.06 1.03 -17.78
C LEU A 104 2.79 0.38 -17.24
N LEU A 105 2.90 -0.41 -16.17
CA LEU A 105 1.84 -1.30 -15.70
C LEU A 105 0.91 -0.62 -14.69
N LEU A 106 1.42 0.25 -13.83
CA LEU A 106 0.63 0.93 -12.80
C LEU A 106 0.09 2.30 -13.25
N LEU A 107 0.56 2.85 -14.37
CA LEU A 107 0.05 4.11 -14.93
C LEU A 107 -0.42 3.96 -16.38
N GLY A 108 0.44 3.47 -17.28
CA GLY A 108 0.15 3.36 -18.71
C GLY A 108 -1.04 2.45 -19.02
N VAL A 109 -1.02 1.21 -18.53
CA VAL A 109 -2.12 0.24 -18.72
C VAL A 109 -3.46 0.76 -18.18
N PRO A 110 -3.56 1.28 -16.93
CA PRO A 110 -4.77 1.92 -16.45
C PRO A 110 -5.24 3.09 -17.31
N ALA A 111 -4.33 3.98 -17.72
CA ALA A 111 -4.66 5.16 -18.52
C ALA A 111 -5.28 4.77 -19.87
N VAL A 112 -4.67 3.83 -20.58
CA VAL A 112 -5.18 3.30 -21.85
C VAL A 112 -6.52 2.60 -21.65
N THR A 113 -6.64 1.76 -20.61
CA THR A 113 -7.88 1.04 -20.30
C THR A 113 -9.04 1.99 -20.05
N PHE A 114 -8.84 3.00 -19.18
CA PHE A 114 -9.87 3.98 -18.87
C PHE A 114 -10.20 4.84 -20.09
N TRP A 115 -9.21 5.22 -20.90
CA TRP A 115 -9.45 5.96 -22.12
C TRP A 115 -10.31 5.17 -23.13
N LEU A 116 -9.99 3.90 -23.36
CA LEU A 116 -10.76 3.02 -24.27
C LEU A 116 -12.20 2.78 -23.78
N LEU A 117 -12.39 2.56 -22.48
CA LEU A 117 -13.71 2.25 -21.92
C LEU A 117 -14.59 3.49 -21.75
N ARG A 118 -14.00 4.66 -21.43
CA ARG A 118 -14.74 5.93 -21.35
C ARG A 118 -15.20 6.42 -22.73
N ARG A 119 -14.42 6.18 -23.79
CA ARG A 119 -14.85 6.44 -25.17
C ARG A 119 -16.11 5.65 -25.56
N LYS A 120 -16.36 4.51 -24.92
CA LYS A 120 -17.54 3.66 -25.15
C LYS A 120 -18.74 4.03 -24.25
N GLY A 121 -18.75 5.23 -23.67
CA GLY A 121 -19.89 5.74 -22.89
C GLY A 121 -19.88 5.37 -21.41
N ALA A 122 -18.75 4.91 -20.86
CA ALA A 122 -18.65 4.65 -19.42
C ALA A 122 -18.65 5.96 -18.63
N ALA A 123 -19.74 6.20 -17.88
CA ALA A 123 -19.96 7.41 -17.08
C ALA A 123 -18.86 7.65 -16.02
N ARG A 124 -18.70 8.93 -15.65
CA ARG A 124 -17.73 9.44 -14.68
C ARG A 124 -17.96 8.80 -13.30
N THR A 125 -16.86 8.46 -12.61
CA THR A 125 -16.87 8.20 -11.16
C THR A 125 -17.44 9.43 -10.46
N SER A 126 -18.53 9.28 -9.72
CA SER A 126 -19.10 10.37 -8.93
C SER A 126 -18.05 10.97 -8.00
N ALA A 127 -17.90 12.29 -8.02
CA ALA A 127 -17.22 13.01 -6.96
C ALA A 127 -18.04 12.80 -5.69
N LEU A 128 -17.39 12.33 -4.64
CA LEU A 128 -18.01 12.16 -3.32
C LEU A 128 -18.55 13.53 -2.93
N GLN A 129 -19.86 13.61 -2.69
CA GLN A 129 -20.44 14.85 -2.21
C GLN A 129 -19.95 15.06 -0.77
N GLY A 130 -19.50 16.29 -0.50
CA GLY A 130 -18.69 16.60 0.68
C GLY A 130 -19.51 16.55 1.96
N PRO A 131 -19.12 15.78 2.99
CA PRO A 131 -19.85 15.77 4.25
C PRO A 131 -18.92 16.13 5.41
N GLY A 132 -19.11 17.31 6.00
CA GLY A 132 -18.55 17.72 7.28
C GLY A 132 -17.02 17.83 7.36
N SER A 133 -16.55 18.76 8.21
CA SER A 133 -15.13 18.88 8.57
C SER A 133 -14.53 17.56 9.07
N TRP A 134 -15.33 16.73 9.75
CA TRP A 134 -14.87 15.50 10.36
C TRP A 134 -14.46 14.38 9.38
N ARG A 135 -15.04 14.32 8.17
CA ARG A 135 -14.55 13.36 7.16
C ARG A 135 -13.14 13.71 6.69
N HIS A 136 -12.82 15.00 6.64
CA HIS A 136 -11.54 15.51 6.16
C HIS A 136 -10.43 15.37 7.21
N TRP A 137 -10.76 15.68 8.46
CA TRP A 137 -9.79 15.71 9.57
C TRP A 137 -9.80 14.45 10.45
N GLY A 138 -10.87 13.65 10.42
CA GLY A 138 -10.96 12.38 11.16
C GLY A 138 -9.78 11.42 10.94
N PRO A 139 -9.20 11.30 9.73
CA PRO A 139 -8.00 10.48 9.52
C PRO A 139 -6.76 10.96 10.28
N LEU A 140 -6.72 12.21 10.76
CA LEU A 140 -5.55 12.75 11.46
C LEU A 140 -5.20 11.93 12.69
N ILE A 141 -6.20 11.50 13.47
CA ILE A 141 -6.00 10.70 14.69
C ILE A 141 -5.31 9.36 14.41
N PRO A 142 -5.83 8.47 13.54
CA PRO A 142 -5.14 7.23 13.22
C PRO A 142 -3.78 7.44 12.54
N VAL A 143 -3.62 8.48 11.69
CA VAL A 143 -2.34 8.77 11.02
C VAL A 143 -1.26 9.21 12.02
N VAL A 144 -1.56 10.18 12.88
CA VAL A 144 -0.62 10.68 13.90
C VAL A 144 -0.27 9.59 14.91
N THR A 145 -1.27 8.80 15.33
CA THR A 145 -1.02 7.69 16.26
C THR A 145 -0.12 6.62 15.62
N TRP A 146 -0.40 6.24 14.37
CA TRP A 146 0.45 5.32 13.62
C TRP A 146 1.88 5.85 13.50
N PHE A 147 2.05 7.13 13.18
CA PHE A 147 3.36 7.77 13.04
C PHE A 147 4.12 7.77 14.37
N ALA A 148 3.48 8.20 15.46
CA ALA A 148 4.09 8.23 16.78
C ALA A 148 4.54 6.84 17.25
N LEU A 149 3.70 5.82 17.06
CA LEU A 149 4.07 4.44 17.39
C LEU A 149 5.23 3.92 16.53
N SER A 150 5.24 4.26 15.23
CA SER A 150 6.24 3.74 14.28
C SER A 150 7.59 4.46 14.35
N TYR A 151 7.67 5.65 14.96
CA TYR A 151 8.88 6.50 14.88
C TYR A 151 9.29 7.23 16.15
N ALA A 152 8.45 7.28 17.20
CA ALA A 152 8.74 8.06 18.42
C ALA A 152 8.68 7.23 19.73
N GLY A 153 8.30 5.95 19.66
CA GLY A 153 8.11 5.09 20.83
C GLY A 153 9.00 3.85 20.86
N PRO A 154 8.71 2.87 21.74
CA PRO A 154 9.46 1.62 21.85
C PRO A 154 9.42 0.74 20.59
N LEU A 155 8.49 1.03 19.68
CA LEU A 155 8.34 0.35 18.39
C LEU A 155 8.95 1.16 17.23
N ALA A 156 9.71 2.22 17.54
CA ALA A 156 10.32 3.07 16.53
C ALA A 156 11.20 2.25 15.59
N LEU A 157 11.01 2.44 14.30
CA LEU A 157 11.86 1.86 13.28
C LEU A 157 13.27 2.46 13.38
N PRO A 158 14.32 1.68 13.10
CA PRO A 158 15.67 2.22 13.04
C PRO A 158 15.79 3.35 12.02
N ARG A 159 16.65 4.31 12.34
CA ARG A 159 16.93 5.45 11.47
C ARG A 159 17.92 5.04 10.38
N SER A 160 17.79 5.67 9.22
CA SER A 160 18.70 5.47 8.09
C SER A 160 19.83 6.50 8.15
N ASP A 161 21.04 6.08 7.81
CA ASP A 161 22.22 6.95 7.67
C ASP A 161 22.34 7.57 6.27
N LEU A 162 21.55 7.10 5.29
CA LEU A 162 21.49 7.60 3.91
C LEU A 162 21.57 9.13 3.78
N ALA A 163 20.93 9.89 4.66
CA ALA A 163 20.94 11.35 4.60
C ALA A 163 22.35 11.97 4.76
N PHE A 164 23.29 11.23 5.35
CA PHE A 164 24.69 11.62 5.54
C PHE A 164 25.62 11.10 4.46
N THR A 165 25.16 10.18 3.61
CA THR A 165 25.99 9.54 2.57
C THR A 165 25.79 10.13 1.18
N VAL A 166 24.76 10.96 0.99
CA VAL A 166 24.47 11.66 -0.27
C VAL A 166 24.44 13.16 -0.08
N ASP A 167 24.74 13.92 -1.14
CA ASP A 167 24.63 15.38 -1.08
C ASP A 167 23.15 15.84 -0.98
N PRO A 168 22.90 17.04 -0.43
CA PRO A 168 21.53 17.50 -0.18
C PRO A 168 20.64 17.62 -1.42
N VAL A 169 21.20 17.94 -2.59
CA VAL A 169 20.41 18.07 -3.82
C VAL A 169 19.97 16.70 -4.30
N THR A 170 20.89 15.73 -4.33
CA THR A 170 20.57 14.33 -4.65
C THR A 170 19.56 13.74 -3.68
N LEU A 171 19.67 14.04 -2.38
CA LEU A 171 18.71 13.60 -1.37
C LEU A 171 17.30 14.13 -1.64
N ILE A 172 17.17 15.45 -1.86
CA ILE A 172 15.87 16.09 -2.13
C ILE A 172 15.24 15.53 -3.40
N VAL A 173 16.02 15.41 -4.48
CA VAL A 173 15.53 14.86 -5.76
C VAL A 173 15.08 13.41 -5.57
N THR A 174 15.89 12.58 -4.91
CA THR A 174 15.55 11.18 -4.62
C THR A 174 14.26 11.09 -3.81
N MET A 175 14.12 11.88 -2.75
CA MET A 175 12.92 11.90 -1.91
C MET A 175 11.66 12.29 -2.70
N VAL A 176 11.75 13.30 -3.58
CA VAL A 176 10.62 13.71 -4.42
C VAL A 176 10.26 12.61 -5.40
N VAL A 177 11.23 12.00 -6.08
CA VAL A 177 10.98 10.92 -7.04
C VAL A 177 10.38 9.70 -6.34
N VAL A 178 10.96 9.28 -5.20
CA VAL A 178 10.45 8.17 -4.39
C VAL A 178 9.03 8.47 -3.91
N PHE A 179 8.73 9.69 -3.47
CA PHE A 179 7.36 10.06 -3.09
C PHE A 179 6.40 9.95 -4.28
N LEU A 180 6.76 10.48 -5.45
CA LEU A 180 5.89 10.45 -6.63
C LEU A 180 5.66 9.02 -7.16
N ILE A 181 6.72 8.22 -7.24
CA ILE A 181 6.68 6.89 -7.84
C ILE A 181 6.18 5.84 -6.83
N ASN A 182 6.67 5.87 -5.59
CA ASN A 182 6.35 4.82 -4.61
C ASN A 182 5.09 5.18 -3.81
N SER A 183 4.90 6.44 -3.42
CA SER A 183 3.74 6.81 -2.58
C SER A 183 2.53 7.27 -3.40
N LEU A 184 2.70 8.21 -4.32
CA LEU A 184 1.58 8.79 -5.07
C LEU A 184 1.02 7.82 -6.10
N LEU A 185 1.87 7.32 -7.00
CA LEU A 185 1.43 6.42 -8.07
C LEU A 185 0.83 5.12 -7.50
N GLU A 186 1.50 4.49 -6.52
CA GLU A 186 1.01 3.23 -5.96
C GLU A 186 -0.33 3.40 -5.23
N GLU A 187 -0.51 4.44 -4.41
CA GLU A 187 -1.78 4.62 -3.71
C GLU A 187 -2.93 4.98 -4.68
N ILE A 188 -2.62 5.71 -5.77
CA ILE A 188 -3.58 5.93 -6.85
C ILE A 188 -3.97 4.59 -7.50
N PHE A 189 -3.00 3.76 -7.83
CA PHE A 189 -3.25 2.48 -8.49
C PHE A 189 -3.97 1.49 -7.56
N TYR A 190 -3.37 1.15 -6.41
CA TYR A 190 -3.86 0.09 -5.53
C TYR A 190 -5.13 0.49 -4.77
N ARG A 191 -5.22 1.72 -4.24
CA ARG A 191 -6.41 2.13 -3.47
C ARG A 191 -7.46 2.75 -4.36
N ARG A 192 -7.10 3.85 -5.03
CA ARG A 192 -8.10 4.64 -5.76
C ARG A 192 -8.66 3.87 -6.94
N TRP A 193 -7.82 3.19 -7.71
CA TRP A 193 -8.26 2.48 -8.90
C TRP A 193 -8.69 1.03 -8.62
N LEU A 194 -7.76 0.19 -8.17
CA LEU A 194 -7.97 -1.25 -8.02
C LEU A 194 -8.95 -1.58 -6.88
N GLN A 195 -8.65 -1.15 -5.66
CA GLN A 195 -9.48 -1.47 -4.49
C GLN A 195 -10.92 -0.96 -4.65
N THR A 196 -11.12 0.28 -5.11
CA THR A 196 -12.47 0.84 -5.29
C THR A 196 -13.36 -0.03 -6.20
N ARG A 197 -12.80 -0.60 -7.27
CA ARG A 197 -13.53 -1.46 -8.20
C ARG A 197 -13.83 -2.82 -7.59
N TRP A 198 -12.86 -3.41 -6.90
CA TRP A 198 -13.09 -4.66 -6.18
C TRP A 198 -14.05 -4.49 -5.00
N GLU A 199 -14.10 -3.32 -4.36
CA GLU A 199 -15.06 -3.04 -3.30
C GLU A 199 -16.48 -3.00 -3.84
N PHE A 200 -16.66 -2.51 -5.07
CA PHE A 200 -17.94 -2.56 -5.77
C PHE A 200 -18.34 -3.99 -6.13
N LEU A 201 -17.38 -4.83 -6.54
CA LEU A 201 -17.65 -6.20 -7.02
C LEU A 201 -17.74 -7.26 -5.92
N LEU A 202 -16.93 -7.15 -4.87
CA LEU A 202 -16.75 -8.17 -3.82
C LEU A 202 -17.08 -7.66 -2.42
N GLY A 203 -17.33 -6.35 -2.26
CA GLY A 203 -17.50 -5.72 -0.96
C GLY A 203 -16.19 -5.28 -0.31
N ARG A 204 -16.32 -4.63 0.86
CA ARG A 204 -15.21 -3.91 1.54
C ARG A 204 -13.97 -4.77 1.77
N TRP A 205 -14.14 -5.75 2.65
CA TRP A 205 -13.03 -6.46 3.25
C TRP A 205 -12.31 -7.37 2.25
N PRO A 206 -13.01 -8.13 1.37
CA PRO A 206 -12.33 -8.87 0.32
C PRO A 206 -11.45 -7.99 -0.57
N ALA A 207 -11.91 -6.78 -0.92
CA ALA A 207 -11.17 -5.87 -1.79
C ALA A 207 -9.96 -5.24 -1.10
N ILE A 208 -10.09 -4.85 0.18
CA ILE A 208 -8.95 -4.37 0.99
C ILE A 208 -7.88 -5.46 1.04
N VAL A 209 -8.26 -6.69 1.38
CA VAL A 209 -7.34 -7.81 1.51
C VAL A 209 -6.67 -8.11 0.16
N LEU A 210 -7.43 -8.17 -0.93
CA LEU A 210 -6.88 -8.41 -2.27
C LEU A 210 -5.86 -7.33 -2.68
N ALA A 211 -6.21 -6.05 -2.53
CA ALA A 211 -5.31 -4.95 -2.88
C ALA A 211 -4.06 -4.90 -1.99
N SER A 212 -4.20 -5.27 -0.71
CA SER A 212 -3.07 -5.31 0.23
C SER A 212 -2.11 -6.45 -0.10
N LEU A 213 -2.64 -7.63 -0.44
CA LEU A 213 -1.82 -8.76 -0.86
C LEU A 213 -1.10 -8.44 -2.17
N LEU A 214 -1.80 -7.97 -3.21
CA LEU A 214 -1.18 -7.60 -4.49
C LEU A 214 -0.09 -6.54 -4.35
N TRP A 215 -0.30 -5.58 -3.44
CA TRP A 215 0.71 -4.57 -3.11
C TRP A 215 1.90 -5.17 -2.35
N ALA A 216 1.69 -6.15 -1.48
CA ALA A 216 2.77 -6.80 -0.75
C ALA A 216 3.66 -7.65 -1.67
N VAL A 217 3.07 -8.50 -2.53
CA VAL A 217 3.82 -9.54 -3.25
C VAL A 217 4.97 -9.02 -4.11
N TRP A 218 4.82 -7.85 -4.74
CA TRP A 218 5.88 -7.34 -5.62
C TRP A 218 7.16 -6.97 -4.86
N HIS A 219 7.04 -6.69 -3.55
CA HIS A 219 8.20 -6.36 -2.71
C HIS A 219 9.18 -7.52 -2.57
N VAL A 220 8.77 -8.78 -2.86
CA VAL A 220 9.71 -9.91 -2.92
C VAL A 220 10.86 -9.63 -3.87
N ALA A 221 10.60 -8.90 -4.96
CA ALA A 221 11.64 -8.60 -5.94
C ALA A 221 12.75 -7.69 -5.38
N ILE A 222 12.47 -6.85 -4.38
CA ILE A 222 13.42 -5.86 -3.83
C ILE A 222 13.83 -6.12 -2.38
N GLN A 223 13.13 -7.02 -1.68
CA GLN A 223 13.38 -7.34 -0.27
C GLN A 223 13.53 -8.84 -0.02
N GLY A 224 13.36 -9.68 -1.04
CA GLY A 224 13.54 -11.13 -0.94
C GLY A 224 15.01 -11.52 -0.91
N ASN A 225 15.31 -12.61 -0.22
CA ASN A 225 16.66 -13.18 -0.09
C ASN A 225 16.84 -14.47 -0.92
N GLY A 226 15.85 -14.85 -1.73
CA GLY A 226 15.91 -15.98 -2.66
C GLY A 226 15.12 -17.21 -2.21
N GLU A 227 14.65 -17.23 -0.96
CA GLU A 227 13.75 -18.26 -0.43
C GLU A 227 12.29 -17.85 -0.64
N LEU A 228 11.77 -18.06 -1.85
CA LEU A 228 10.48 -17.52 -2.29
C LEU A 228 9.32 -17.71 -1.29
N GLY A 229 9.23 -18.87 -0.63
CA GLY A 229 8.19 -19.12 0.38
C GLY A 229 8.31 -18.22 1.61
N VAL A 230 9.52 -18.06 2.14
CA VAL A 230 9.83 -17.19 3.29
C VAL A 230 9.70 -15.73 2.88
N ASP A 231 10.21 -15.35 1.70
CA ASP A 231 10.12 -13.99 1.16
C ASP A 231 8.67 -13.54 1.00
N LEU A 232 7.82 -14.40 0.41
CA LEU A 232 6.38 -14.15 0.29
C LEU A 232 5.72 -13.95 1.65
N ALA A 233 6.03 -14.81 2.63
CA ALA A 233 5.48 -14.69 3.96
C ALA A 233 5.95 -13.40 4.66
N SER A 234 7.23 -13.06 4.51
CA SER A 234 7.84 -11.84 5.04
C SER A 234 7.15 -10.59 4.51
N VAL A 235 6.98 -10.46 3.18
CA VAL A 235 6.33 -9.27 2.62
C VAL A 235 4.83 -9.20 2.93
N VAL A 236 4.14 -10.34 3.05
CA VAL A 236 2.74 -10.36 3.50
C VAL A 236 2.62 -9.84 4.94
N VAL A 237 3.52 -10.26 5.83
CA VAL A 237 3.52 -9.83 7.24
C VAL A 237 3.99 -8.38 7.39
N ASN A 238 4.89 -7.90 6.52
CA ASN A 238 5.41 -6.54 6.59
C ASN A 238 4.55 -5.53 5.79
N GLN A 239 4.51 -5.64 4.46
CA GLN A 239 3.76 -4.73 3.59
C GLN A 239 2.27 -5.03 3.59
N GLY A 240 1.88 -6.31 3.67
CA GLY A 240 0.47 -6.67 3.67
C GLY A 240 -0.31 -6.02 4.81
N VAL A 241 0.24 -5.98 6.03
CA VAL A 241 -0.44 -5.38 7.19
C VAL A 241 -0.57 -3.86 7.07
N LEU A 242 0.46 -3.18 6.55
CA LEU A 242 0.38 -1.75 6.24
C LEU A 242 -0.65 -1.48 5.13
N GLY A 243 -0.70 -2.36 4.13
CA GLY A 243 -1.72 -2.34 3.08
C GLY A 243 -3.14 -2.44 3.63
N LEU A 244 -3.38 -3.27 4.67
CA LEU A 244 -4.69 -3.37 5.31
C LEU A 244 -5.09 -2.04 5.97
N PHE A 245 -4.16 -1.38 6.66
CA PHE A 245 -4.40 -0.09 7.29
C PHE A 245 -4.71 1.01 6.26
N LEU A 246 -3.88 1.15 5.23
CA LEU A 246 -4.08 2.08 4.12
C LEU A 246 -5.39 1.80 3.38
N GLY A 247 -5.68 0.53 3.11
CA GLY A 247 -6.92 0.10 2.47
C GLY A 247 -8.14 0.46 3.29
N TYR A 248 -8.08 0.36 4.62
CA TYR A 248 -9.21 0.73 5.47
C TYR A 248 -9.39 2.25 5.58
N LEU A 249 -8.30 3.02 5.66
CA LEU A 249 -8.32 4.49 5.54
C LEU A 249 -9.02 4.93 4.24
N TRP A 250 -8.61 4.36 3.10
CA TRP A 250 -9.24 4.64 1.81
C TRP A 250 -10.73 4.27 1.81
N SER A 251 -11.05 3.05 2.25
CA SER A 251 -12.42 2.52 2.21
C SER A 251 -13.40 3.36 3.04
N LYS A 252 -12.92 3.91 4.16
CA LYS A 252 -13.73 4.68 5.09
C LYS A 252 -13.83 6.16 4.70
N TYR A 253 -12.69 6.80 4.42
CA TYR A 253 -12.64 8.25 4.23
C TYR A 253 -12.66 8.68 2.77
N ARG A 254 -12.11 7.86 1.86
CA ARG A 254 -11.90 8.15 0.43
C ARG A 254 -11.07 9.41 0.18
N LEU A 255 -10.06 9.63 1.01
CA LEU A 255 -9.13 10.73 0.91
C LEU A 255 -7.74 10.18 0.57
N MET A 256 -7.02 10.88 -0.32
CA MET A 256 -5.66 10.50 -0.68
C MET A 256 -4.65 10.95 0.36
N TRP A 257 -4.82 12.14 0.95
CA TRP A 257 -3.82 12.73 1.85
C TRP A 257 -3.40 11.80 3.00
N PRO A 258 -4.29 11.04 3.70
CA PRO A 258 -3.86 10.17 4.80
C PRO A 258 -2.94 9.04 4.29
N LEU A 259 -3.23 8.52 3.10
CA LEU A 259 -2.46 7.47 2.46
C LEU A 259 -1.08 7.98 2.06
N LEU A 260 -1.03 9.16 1.44
CA LEU A 260 0.21 9.79 0.99
C LEU A 260 1.11 10.16 2.17
N VAL A 261 0.54 10.60 3.30
CA VAL A 261 1.31 10.88 4.51
C VAL A 261 1.87 9.59 5.11
N VAL A 262 1.06 8.55 5.27
CA VAL A 262 1.52 7.27 5.87
C VAL A 262 2.54 6.56 4.99
N HIS A 263 2.24 6.42 3.69
CA HIS A 263 3.14 5.77 2.74
C HIS A 263 4.40 6.63 2.50
N GLY A 264 4.23 7.94 2.31
CA GLY A 264 5.36 8.88 2.20
C GLY A 264 6.27 8.82 3.41
N ALA A 265 5.72 8.84 4.63
CA ALA A 265 6.49 8.68 5.86
C ALA A 265 7.18 7.32 5.94
N THR A 266 6.54 6.24 5.47
CA THR A 266 7.17 4.92 5.43
C THR A 266 8.48 4.93 4.63
N ASN A 267 8.53 5.71 3.55
CA ASN A 267 9.72 5.84 2.71
C ASN A 267 10.70 6.93 3.20
N ALA A 268 10.21 8.03 3.78
CA ALA A 268 11.01 9.21 4.06
C ALA A 268 11.39 9.41 5.54
N ALA A 269 10.55 8.97 6.48
CA ALA A 269 10.76 9.24 7.91
C ALA A 269 12.03 8.61 8.48
N PRO A 270 12.41 7.34 8.15
CA PRO A 270 13.68 6.79 8.62
C PRO A 270 14.90 7.64 8.24
N ILE A 271 14.87 8.24 7.04
CA ILE A 271 15.93 9.08 6.50
C ILE A 271 15.92 10.46 7.18
N LEU A 272 14.76 11.12 7.22
CA LEU A 272 14.62 12.46 7.79
C LEU A 272 14.87 12.50 9.30
N LEU A 273 14.43 11.48 10.03
CA LEU A 273 14.67 11.39 11.48
C LEU A 273 16.11 11.02 11.81
N GLY A 274 16.87 10.47 10.84
CA GLY A 274 18.31 10.29 10.96
C GLY A 274 19.07 11.61 11.12
N LEU A 275 18.51 12.72 10.62
CA LEU A 275 19.10 14.07 10.71
C LEU A 275 18.88 14.76 12.07
N LEU A 276 18.08 14.18 12.98
CA LEU A 276 17.74 14.73 14.30
C LEU A 276 18.50 14.02 15.42
#